data_AF-A0A937IXD2-F1
#
_entry.id   AF-A0A937IXD2-F1
#
_cell.length_a   1.000
_cell.length_b   1.000
_cell.length_c   1.000
_cell.angle_alpha   90.00
_cell.angle_beta   90.00
_cell.angle_gamma   90.00
#
_symmetry.space_group_name_H-M   'P 1'
#
loop_
_entity.id
_entity.type
_entity.pdbx_description
1 polymer ?
#
loop_
_entity_poly.entity_id
_entity_poly.type
_entity_poly.pdbx_seq_one_letter_code
_entity_poly.pdbx_strand_id
1 'polypeptide(L)'
;MKKTFDDFIENLMEEFQKQDALDIIKSPKNKIKWPNGFGVYTLWENDIALKNLIYVGIAGKLKRELHNEQNKVSFNNSTFNERKSRYTPYRFCESKKEHDEFKFTFRFGPKYTKGEEQNKNKYERNAYKSYVPYKNLVIVLFNLRFFKQENKYTPTLIESLILTKYWIQTKTLPPANNEL
;
A
#
# COMPACT_ATOMS: atom_id res chain seq x y z
N MET A 1 -28.03 -4.35 11.12
CA MET A 1 -27.44 -4.18 9.76
C MET A 1 -26.02 -4.71 9.77
N LYS A 2 -25.64 -5.59 8.83
CA LYS A 2 -24.22 -5.94 8.64
C LYS A 2 -23.52 -4.72 8.02
N LYS A 3 -22.59 -4.08 8.75
CA LYS A 3 -21.76 -3.01 8.19
C LYS A 3 -20.99 -3.53 6.97
N THR A 4 -21.05 -2.81 5.86
CA THR A 4 -20.34 -3.14 4.63
C THR A 4 -18.84 -2.86 4.76
N PHE A 5 -18.01 -3.33 3.82
CA PHE A 5 -16.62 -2.92 3.74
C PHE A 5 -16.48 -1.42 3.52
N ASP A 6 -17.33 -0.83 2.68
CA ASP A 6 -17.32 0.60 2.39
C ASP A 6 -17.62 1.41 3.66
N ASP A 7 -18.66 1.03 4.43
CA ASP A 7 -18.94 1.64 5.73
C ASP A 7 -17.72 1.52 6.67
N PHE A 8 -17.06 0.37 6.68
CA PHE A 8 -15.89 0.14 7.52
C PHE A 8 -14.72 1.06 7.13
N ILE A 9 -14.43 1.18 5.84
CA ILE A 9 -13.36 2.04 5.33
C ILE A 9 -13.66 3.51 5.59
N GLU A 10 -14.89 3.95 5.36
CA GLU A 10 -15.31 5.32 5.66
C GLU A 10 -15.11 5.65 7.15
N ASN A 11 -15.59 4.78 8.05
CA ASN A 11 -15.38 4.96 9.49
C ASN A 11 -13.89 4.99 9.88
N LEU A 12 -13.06 4.12 9.27
CA LEU A 12 -11.63 4.09 9.53
C LEU A 12 -10.94 5.37 9.03
N MET A 13 -11.35 5.88 7.87
CA MET A 13 -10.85 7.15 7.34
C MET A 13 -11.24 8.32 8.22
N GLU A 14 -12.49 8.40 8.68
CA GLU A 14 -12.94 9.43 9.61
C GLU A 14 -12.13 9.43 10.92
N GLU A 15 -11.83 8.26 11.46
CA GLU A 15 -11.03 8.13 12.68
C GLU A 15 -9.61 8.69 12.48
N PHE A 16 -8.95 8.34 11.37
CA PHE A 16 -7.62 8.84 11.05
C PHE A 16 -7.63 10.34 10.72
N GLN A 17 -8.69 10.83 10.06
CA GLN A 17 -8.84 12.24 9.73
C GLN A 17 -8.97 13.10 11.00
N LYS A 18 -9.71 12.64 12.02
CA LYS A 18 -9.86 13.34 13.31
C LYS A 18 -8.53 13.54 14.05
N GLN A 19 -7.52 12.73 13.73
CA GLN A 19 -6.20 12.74 14.35
C GLN A 19 -5.12 13.35 13.43
N ASP A 20 -5.52 14.01 12.34
CA ASP A 20 -4.62 14.55 11.31
C ASP A 20 -3.61 13.50 10.78
N ALA A 21 -4.10 12.26 10.68
CA ALA A 21 -3.31 11.08 10.36
C ALA A 21 -3.73 10.42 9.04
N LEU A 22 -4.61 11.07 8.28
CA LEU A 22 -5.08 10.60 6.98
C LEU A 22 -4.52 11.48 5.86
N ASP A 23 -3.79 10.88 4.92
CA ASP A 23 -3.44 11.55 3.66
C ASP A 23 -4.18 10.86 2.50
N ILE A 24 -4.69 11.65 1.54
CA ILE A 24 -5.31 11.12 0.32
C ILE A 24 -4.66 11.76 -0.90
N ILE A 25 -4.06 10.93 -1.76
CA ILE A 25 -3.47 11.36 -3.04
C ILE A 25 -4.39 10.88 -4.15
N LYS A 26 -4.95 11.82 -4.94
CA LYS A 26 -5.85 11.50 -6.06
C LYS A 26 -5.22 11.84 -7.40
N SER A 27 -5.36 10.92 -8.35
CA SER A 27 -5.00 11.10 -9.75
C SER A 27 -3.61 11.73 -10.00
N PRO A 28 -2.50 11.20 -9.44
CA PRO A 28 -1.18 11.78 -9.70
C PRO A 28 -0.88 11.88 -11.20
N LYS A 29 -0.43 13.06 -11.64
CA LYS A 29 -0.03 13.29 -13.05
C LYS A 29 1.42 12.87 -13.34
N ASN A 30 2.22 12.72 -12.30
CA ASN A 30 3.66 12.45 -12.36
C ASN A 30 4.08 11.66 -11.12
N LYS A 31 5.37 11.74 -10.74
CA LYS A 31 5.91 11.05 -9.55
C LYS A 31 5.07 11.34 -8.31
N ILE A 32 4.73 10.29 -7.59
CA ILE A 32 3.95 10.38 -6.35
C ILE A 32 4.80 11.06 -5.28
N LYS A 33 4.29 12.15 -4.73
CA LYS A 33 4.87 12.83 -3.57
C LYS A 33 4.38 12.11 -2.31
N TRP A 34 5.11 11.09 -1.90
CA TRP A 34 4.79 10.33 -0.69
C TRP A 34 4.97 11.20 0.57
N PRO A 35 3.98 11.23 1.48
CA PRO A 35 4.12 11.95 2.73
C PRO A 35 5.15 11.25 3.65
N ASN A 36 5.69 12.03 4.58
CA ASN A 36 6.61 11.51 5.60
C ASN A 36 5.82 10.72 6.65
N GLY A 37 6.18 9.47 6.87
CA GLY A 37 5.53 8.63 7.86
C GLY A 37 5.60 7.16 7.54
N PHE A 38 4.88 6.39 8.33
CA PHE A 38 4.74 4.94 8.25
C PHE A 38 3.31 4.58 8.64
N GLY A 39 2.84 3.37 8.29
CA GLY A 39 1.47 2.95 8.53
C GLY A 39 0.97 2.04 7.42
N VAL A 40 -0.25 2.26 6.95
CA VAL A 40 -0.85 1.49 5.85
C VAL A 40 -1.18 2.41 4.70
N TYR A 41 -0.92 1.97 3.47
CA TYR A 41 -1.41 2.63 2.27
C TYR A 41 -2.30 1.66 1.49
N THR A 42 -3.38 2.19 0.95
CA THR A 42 -4.29 1.48 0.05
C THR A 42 -4.27 2.13 -1.32
N LEU A 43 -4.43 1.33 -2.36
CA LEU A 43 -4.48 1.76 -3.76
C LEU A 43 -5.82 1.40 -4.34
N TRP A 44 -6.50 2.37 -4.94
CA TRP A 44 -7.82 2.21 -5.53
C TRP A 44 -7.83 2.69 -6.98
N GLU A 45 -8.66 2.07 -7.80
CA GLU A 45 -8.93 2.54 -9.15
C GLU A 45 -10.14 3.49 -9.18
N ASN A 46 -9.95 4.69 -9.70
CA ASN A 46 -10.92 5.79 -9.85
C ASN A 46 -11.44 6.39 -8.53
N ASP A 47 -12.00 5.58 -7.64
CA ASP A 47 -12.67 6.01 -6.41
C ASP A 47 -12.55 4.96 -5.28
N ILE A 48 -12.77 5.41 -4.04
CA ILE A 48 -12.64 4.58 -2.84
C ILE A 48 -13.95 3.78 -2.66
N ALA A 49 -13.96 2.56 -3.17
CA ALA A 49 -15.06 1.61 -3.03
C ALA A 49 -14.54 0.18 -3.11
N LEU A 50 -15.25 -0.79 -2.50
CA LEU A 50 -14.87 -2.20 -2.43
C LEU A 50 -14.36 -2.73 -3.77
N LYS A 51 -15.14 -2.54 -4.84
CA LYS A 51 -14.85 -3.05 -6.19
C LYS A 51 -13.56 -2.49 -6.80
N ASN A 52 -13.07 -1.37 -6.30
CA ASN A 52 -11.94 -0.64 -6.84
C ASN A 52 -10.66 -0.83 -6.02
N LEU A 53 -10.69 -1.53 -4.88
CA LEU A 53 -9.48 -1.77 -4.10
C LEU A 53 -8.51 -2.67 -4.87
N ILE A 54 -7.35 -2.12 -5.22
CA ILE A 54 -6.30 -2.83 -5.96
C ILE A 54 -5.32 -3.49 -4.98
N TYR A 55 -4.91 -2.76 -3.96
CA TYR A 55 -3.83 -3.16 -3.07
C TYR A 55 -3.93 -2.54 -1.67
N VAL A 56 -3.52 -3.29 -0.66
CA VAL A 56 -3.28 -2.84 0.72
C VAL A 56 -1.85 -3.21 1.07
N GLY A 57 -1.06 -2.27 1.56
CA GLY A 57 0.29 -2.55 1.98
C GLY A 57 0.73 -1.74 3.20
N ILE A 58 1.68 -2.31 3.92
CA ILE A 58 2.28 -1.68 5.10
C ILE A 58 3.59 -0.94 4.76
N ALA A 59 3.78 0.19 5.42
CA ALA A 59 5.06 0.87 5.60
C ALA A 59 5.43 0.85 7.09
N GLY A 60 6.60 0.30 7.42
CA GLY A 60 7.02 0.07 8.80
C GLY A 60 6.57 -1.29 9.34
N LYS A 61 7.30 -1.79 10.35
CA LYS A 61 7.02 -3.05 11.05
C LYS A 61 7.48 -2.93 12.50
N LEU A 62 6.84 -3.65 13.41
CA LEU A 62 7.42 -3.89 14.73
C LEU A 62 8.67 -4.77 14.57
N LYS A 63 9.78 -4.38 15.20
CA LYS A 63 11.01 -5.14 15.23
C LYS A 63 11.46 -5.28 16.69
N ARG A 64 11.93 -6.48 17.04
CA ARG A 64 12.62 -6.69 18.31
C ARG A 64 14.04 -6.17 18.19
N GLU A 65 14.47 -5.33 19.12
CA GLU A 65 15.86 -4.92 19.22
C GLU A 65 16.64 -6.07 19.85
N LEU A 66 17.45 -6.76 19.04
CA LEU A 66 18.21 -7.94 19.46
C LEU A 66 19.50 -7.59 20.21
N HIS A 67 19.86 -6.31 20.31
CA HIS A 67 21.16 -5.86 20.80
C HIS A 67 21.15 -5.29 22.23
N ASN A 68 19.99 -5.19 22.87
CA ASN A 68 19.88 -4.70 24.25
C ASN A 68 19.30 -5.81 25.13
N GLU A 69 19.86 -6.03 26.32
CA GLU A 69 19.44 -7.06 27.30
C GLU A 69 17.96 -6.91 27.76
N GLN A 70 17.34 -5.80 27.38
CA GLN A 70 15.92 -5.53 27.55
C GLN A 70 15.25 -5.85 26.22
N ASN A 71 14.41 -6.89 26.18
CA ASN A 71 13.57 -7.34 25.06
C ASN A 71 12.63 -6.23 24.53
N LYS A 72 13.16 -5.12 24.04
CA LYS A 72 12.42 -3.94 23.63
C LYS A 72 11.92 -4.14 22.21
N VAL A 73 10.62 -3.91 22.03
CA VAL A 73 10.00 -3.88 20.71
C VAL A 73 9.95 -2.42 20.28
N SER A 74 10.53 -2.11 19.13
CA SER A 74 10.49 -0.77 18.52
C SER A 74 9.89 -0.82 17.12
N PHE A 75 9.42 0.34 16.64
CA PHE A 75 8.98 0.46 15.26
C PHE A 75 10.18 0.66 14.34
N ASN A 76 10.34 -0.23 13.37
CA ASN A 76 11.24 -0.01 12.24
C ASN A 76 10.61 1.05 11.32
N ASN A 77 11.33 2.14 11.08
CA ASN A 77 10.86 3.36 10.42
C ASN A 77 10.80 3.25 8.88
N SER A 78 10.58 2.07 8.29
CA SER A 78 10.39 2.01 6.83
C SER A 78 9.25 2.95 6.41
N THR A 79 9.57 3.91 5.56
CA THR A 79 8.63 5.00 5.23
C THR A 79 7.74 4.67 4.04
N PHE A 80 6.68 5.47 3.85
CA PHE A 80 5.87 5.41 2.62
C PHE A 80 6.72 5.69 1.37
N ASN A 81 7.67 6.61 1.44
CA ASN A 81 8.53 6.98 0.31
C ASN A 81 9.44 5.84 -0.18
N GLU A 82 9.82 4.90 0.69
CA GLU A 82 10.57 3.70 0.28
C GLU A 82 9.77 2.78 -0.64
N ARG A 83 8.44 2.90 -0.72
CA ARG A 83 7.61 2.00 -1.54
C ARG A 83 7.86 2.14 -3.03
N LYS A 84 8.33 3.31 -3.49
CA LYS A 84 8.68 3.53 -4.91
C LYS A 84 9.88 2.72 -5.39
N SER A 85 10.71 2.19 -4.48
CA SER A 85 11.87 1.36 -4.84
C SER A 85 11.51 -0.12 -5.04
N ARG A 86 10.30 -0.53 -4.65
CA ARG A 86 9.84 -1.91 -4.80
C ARG A 86 9.65 -2.26 -6.28
N TYR A 87 10.04 -3.48 -6.61
CA TYR A 87 9.89 -4.08 -7.93
C TYR A 87 9.19 -5.45 -7.87
N THR A 88 8.82 -5.91 -6.68
CA THR A 88 8.13 -7.18 -6.46
C THR A 88 7.19 -7.09 -5.25
N PRO A 89 5.95 -7.63 -5.33
CA PRO A 89 5.28 -8.15 -6.54
C PRO A 89 4.67 -7.05 -7.42
N TYR A 90 4.81 -5.79 -7.04
CA TYR A 90 4.31 -4.65 -7.79
C TYR A 90 5.41 -3.60 -7.98
N ARG A 91 5.11 -2.58 -8.78
CA ARG A 91 6.02 -1.47 -9.05
C ARG A 91 5.28 -0.16 -9.32
N PHE A 92 5.82 0.91 -8.73
CA PHE A 92 5.49 2.28 -9.08
C PHE A 92 6.45 2.73 -10.21
N CYS A 93 5.94 2.84 -11.44
CA CYS A 93 6.74 3.05 -12.65
C CYS A 93 7.11 4.52 -12.86
N GLU A 94 8.08 5.01 -12.08
CA GLU A 94 8.55 6.40 -12.09
C GLU A 94 9.96 6.58 -12.69
N SER A 95 10.58 5.48 -13.14
CA SER A 95 11.95 5.46 -13.66
C SER A 95 12.05 6.10 -15.04
N LYS A 96 13.23 6.61 -15.40
CA LYS A 96 13.51 7.04 -16.78
C LYS A 96 13.65 5.84 -17.75
N LYS A 97 13.84 4.63 -17.21
CA LYS A 97 13.99 3.39 -17.99
C LYS A 97 12.65 2.74 -18.36
N GLU A 98 11.52 3.27 -17.91
CA GLU A 98 10.21 2.75 -18.33
C GLU A 98 9.97 3.01 -19.82
N HIS A 99 9.26 2.10 -20.47
CA HIS A 99 8.59 2.43 -21.72
C HIS A 99 7.55 3.53 -21.47
N ASP A 100 7.41 4.45 -22.43
CA ASP A 100 6.55 5.64 -22.26
C ASP A 100 5.10 5.29 -21.89
N GLU A 101 4.56 4.20 -22.44
CA GLU A 101 3.20 3.70 -22.15
C GLU A 101 2.99 3.27 -20.68
N PHE A 102 4.08 2.87 -20.00
CA PHE A 102 4.03 2.42 -18.60
C PHE A 102 4.52 3.48 -17.62
N LYS A 103 4.98 4.62 -18.12
CA LYS A 103 5.44 5.71 -17.27
C LYS A 103 4.27 6.28 -16.47
N PHE A 104 4.46 6.44 -15.16
CA PHE A 104 3.42 6.83 -14.20
C PHE A 104 2.24 5.85 -14.17
N THR A 105 2.56 4.55 -14.13
CA THR A 105 1.61 3.48 -13.86
C THR A 105 1.99 2.72 -12.58
N PHE A 106 1.00 2.11 -11.95
CA PHE A 106 1.20 1.09 -10.92
C PHE A 106 1.05 -0.28 -11.59
N ARG A 107 2.13 -1.06 -11.68
CA ARG A 107 2.13 -2.38 -12.33
C ARG A 107 2.17 -3.48 -11.27
N PHE A 108 1.43 -4.58 -11.47
CA PHE A 108 1.38 -5.70 -10.52
C PHE A 108 1.12 -7.04 -11.21
N GLY A 109 1.32 -8.12 -10.47
CA GLY A 109 1.28 -9.48 -11.00
C GLY A 109 2.50 -9.78 -11.85
N PRO A 110 3.68 -9.95 -11.25
CA PRO A 110 4.92 -10.11 -11.99
C PRO A 110 4.87 -11.42 -12.78
N LYS A 111 5.40 -11.40 -14.00
CA LYS A 111 5.45 -12.60 -14.86
C LYS A 111 6.43 -13.65 -14.32
N TYR A 112 7.55 -13.18 -13.77
CA TYR A 112 8.62 -14.03 -13.25
C TYR A 112 8.35 -14.36 -11.79
N THR A 113 8.60 -15.59 -11.34
CA THR A 113 8.37 -16.03 -9.96
C THR A 113 9.58 -15.79 -9.06
N LYS A 114 10.80 -15.80 -9.60
CA LYS A 114 12.04 -15.58 -8.85
C LYS A 114 12.38 -14.10 -8.74
N GLY A 115 12.72 -13.64 -7.54
CA GLY A 115 13.04 -12.23 -7.28
C GLY A 115 14.20 -11.67 -8.10
N GLU A 116 15.22 -12.48 -8.39
CA GLU A 116 16.35 -12.07 -9.24
C GLU A 116 15.92 -11.81 -10.69
N GLU A 117 15.10 -12.70 -11.25
CA GLU A 117 14.57 -12.57 -12.62
C GLU A 117 13.62 -11.37 -12.72
N GLN A 118 12.77 -11.18 -11.71
CA GLN A 118 11.92 -9.99 -11.62
C GLN A 118 12.78 -8.72 -11.61
N ASN A 119 13.85 -8.68 -10.81
CA ASN A 119 14.72 -7.51 -10.73
C ASN A 119 15.43 -7.19 -12.05
N LYS A 120 15.91 -8.22 -12.76
CA LYS A 120 16.58 -8.09 -14.07
C LYS A 120 15.62 -7.57 -15.13
N ASN A 121 14.40 -8.10 -15.16
CA ASN A 121 13.42 -7.87 -16.23
C ASN A 121 12.32 -6.85 -15.88
N LYS A 122 12.41 -6.13 -14.75
CA LYS A 122 11.34 -5.23 -14.24
C LYS A 122 10.94 -4.07 -15.17
N TYR A 123 11.70 -3.83 -16.24
CA TYR A 123 11.42 -2.80 -17.24
C TYR A 123 10.80 -3.37 -18.52
N GLU A 124 10.77 -4.70 -18.69
CA GLU A 124 10.19 -5.33 -19.87
C GLU A 124 8.70 -4.99 -20.02
N ARG A 125 8.25 -4.90 -21.27
CA ARG A 125 6.84 -4.58 -21.57
C ARG A 125 5.87 -5.58 -20.94
N ASN A 126 6.23 -6.86 -20.91
CA ASN A 126 5.43 -7.93 -20.32
C ASN A 126 5.88 -8.36 -18.90
N ALA A 127 6.67 -7.52 -18.19
CA ALA A 127 7.17 -7.84 -16.86
C ALA A 127 6.06 -8.06 -15.82
N TYR A 128 4.90 -7.41 -16.01
CA TYR A 128 3.73 -7.48 -15.14
C TYR A 128 2.46 -7.70 -15.97
N LYS A 129 1.52 -8.48 -15.44
CA LYS A 129 0.24 -8.84 -16.08
C LYS A 129 -0.73 -7.67 -16.19
N SER A 130 -0.74 -6.80 -15.18
CA SER A 130 -1.74 -5.74 -15.04
C SER A 130 -1.08 -4.41 -14.68
N TYR A 131 -1.77 -3.31 -15.00
CA TYR A 131 -1.35 -1.98 -14.62
C TYR A 131 -2.54 -1.03 -14.45
N VAL A 132 -2.37 -0.02 -13.59
CA VAL A 132 -3.31 1.09 -13.41
C VAL A 132 -2.56 2.40 -13.62
N PRO A 133 -2.99 3.28 -14.55
CA PRO A 133 -2.40 4.62 -14.71
C PRO A 133 -2.55 5.46 -13.45
N TYR A 134 -1.55 6.26 -13.08
CA TYR A 134 -1.64 7.13 -11.90
C TYR A 134 -2.80 8.11 -11.98
N LYS A 135 -3.18 8.59 -13.16
CA LYS A 135 -4.37 9.45 -13.31
C LYS A 135 -5.67 8.79 -12.82
N ASN A 136 -5.72 7.46 -12.77
CA ASN A 136 -6.85 6.68 -12.26
C ASN A 136 -6.59 6.19 -10.83
N LEU A 137 -5.46 6.52 -10.20
CA LEU A 137 -5.09 5.99 -8.90
C LEU A 137 -5.56 6.91 -7.78
N VAL A 138 -6.21 6.34 -6.78
CA VAL A 138 -6.41 6.98 -5.47
C VAL A 138 -5.55 6.22 -4.46
N ILE A 139 -4.75 6.95 -3.69
CA ILE A 139 -3.91 6.40 -2.62
C ILE A 139 -4.41 6.98 -1.30
N VAL A 140 -4.82 6.13 -0.37
CA VAL A 140 -5.16 6.54 1.00
C VAL A 140 -4.07 6.05 1.93
N LEU A 141 -3.52 6.94 2.75
CA LEU A 141 -2.47 6.62 3.71
C LEU A 141 -3.00 6.82 5.13
N PHE A 142 -3.04 5.72 5.89
CA PHE A 142 -3.32 5.68 7.31
C PHE A 142 -1.99 5.83 8.06
N ASN A 143 -1.61 7.06 8.39
CA ASN A 143 -0.31 7.42 8.91
C ASN A 143 -0.24 7.25 10.44
N LEU A 144 0.57 6.30 10.90
CA LEU A 144 0.72 5.99 12.33
C LEU A 144 1.75 6.85 13.04
N ARG A 145 2.40 7.80 12.35
CA ARG A 145 3.34 8.73 12.99
C ARG A 145 2.71 9.51 14.14
N PHE A 146 1.43 9.87 14.00
CA PHE A 146 0.69 10.71 14.94
C PHE A 146 -0.03 9.89 16.04
N PHE A 147 -0.22 8.59 15.82
CA PHE A 147 -0.83 7.65 16.79
C PHE A 147 0.13 7.10 17.85
N LYS A 148 1.32 7.68 17.99
CA LYS A 148 2.37 7.17 18.89
C LYS A 148 1.99 7.17 20.37
N GLN A 149 1.08 8.04 20.81
CA GLN A 149 0.72 8.17 22.22
C GLN A 149 -0.38 7.19 22.64
N GLU A 150 -1.26 6.80 21.72
CA GLU A 150 -2.42 5.96 22.03
C GLU A 150 -2.15 4.46 21.92
N ASN A 151 -1.05 4.03 21.27
CA ASN A 151 -0.69 2.62 21.01
C ASN A 151 -1.83 1.75 20.44
N LYS A 152 -2.87 2.37 19.87
CA LYS A 152 -4.10 1.69 19.43
C LYS A 152 -3.87 0.82 18.20
N TYR A 153 -2.94 1.22 17.33
CA TYR A 153 -2.73 0.58 16.03
C TYR A 153 -1.27 0.24 15.75
N THR A 154 -1.10 -0.84 15.00
CA THR A 154 0.14 -1.19 14.30
C THR A 154 -0.15 -1.26 12.79
N PRO A 155 0.84 -1.09 11.90
CA PRO A 155 0.62 -1.26 10.47
C PRO A 155 -0.02 -2.62 10.14
N THR A 156 0.47 -3.69 10.78
CA THR A 156 -0.03 -5.05 10.60
C THR A 156 -1.48 -5.21 11.03
N LEU A 157 -1.89 -4.57 12.15
CA LEU A 157 -3.28 -4.63 12.60
C LEU A 157 -4.23 -3.99 11.57
N ILE A 158 -3.91 -2.79 11.09
CA ILE A 158 -4.76 -2.09 10.13
C ILE A 158 -4.84 -2.83 8.79
N GLU A 159 -3.70 -3.27 8.26
CA GLU A 159 -3.65 -4.08 7.04
C GLU A 159 -4.53 -5.33 7.18
N SER A 160 -4.38 -6.04 8.29
CA SER A 160 -5.14 -7.26 8.56
C SER A 160 -6.64 -6.98 8.68
N LEU A 161 -7.03 -5.88 9.33
CA LEU A 161 -8.44 -5.48 9.44
C LEU A 161 -9.04 -5.18 8.07
N ILE A 162 -8.36 -4.38 7.24
CA ILE A 162 -8.82 -4.04 5.89
C ILE A 162 -8.95 -5.30 5.02
N LEU A 163 -7.91 -6.13 4.96
CA LEU A 163 -7.90 -7.34 4.15
C LEU A 163 -8.95 -8.36 4.62
N THR A 164 -9.13 -8.51 5.93
CA THR A 164 -10.14 -9.40 6.51
C THR A 164 -11.55 -8.94 6.17
N LYS A 165 -11.83 -7.63 6.28
CA LYS A 165 -13.14 -7.05 5.92
C LYS A 165 -13.43 -7.22 4.44
N TYR A 166 -12.43 -7.01 3.58
CA TYR A 166 -12.53 -7.25 2.15
C TYR A 166 -12.87 -8.73 1.88
N TRP A 167 -12.07 -9.66 2.40
CA TRP A 167 -12.24 -11.10 2.20
C TRP A 167 -13.59 -11.62 2.72
N ILE A 168 -14.09 -11.12 3.85
CA ILE A 168 -15.41 -11.52 4.38
C ILE A 168 -16.51 -11.28 3.34
N GLN A 169 -16.42 -10.21 2.57
CA GLN A 169 -17.41 -9.83 1.57
C GLN A 169 -17.15 -10.43 0.18
N THR A 170 -15.89 -10.48 -0.27
CA THR A 170 -15.54 -10.88 -1.64
C THR A 170 -15.09 -12.33 -1.77
N LYS A 171 -14.70 -12.96 -0.65
CA LYS A 171 -14.03 -14.28 -0.60
C LYS A 171 -12.70 -14.35 -1.37
N THR A 172 -12.10 -13.20 -1.66
CA THR A 172 -10.80 -13.05 -2.33
C THR A 172 -9.97 -11.95 -1.64
N LEU A 173 -8.72 -11.74 -2.06
CA LEU A 173 -7.96 -10.53 -1.69
C LEU A 173 -8.02 -9.50 -2.83
N PRO A 174 -7.62 -8.24 -2.59
CA PRO A 174 -7.43 -7.27 -3.67
C PRO A 174 -6.49 -7.81 -4.76
N PRO A 175 -6.70 -7.46 -6.04
CA PRO A 175 -5.98 -8.07 -7.17
C PRO A 175 -4.46 -8.12 -7.00
N ALA A 176 -3.82 -7.02 -6.56
CA ALA A 176 -2.37 -7.00 -6.39
C ALA A 176 -1.90 -7.69 -5.09
N ASN A 177 -2.78 -7.85 -4.09
CA ASN A 177 -2.49 -8.65 -2.90
C ASN A 177 -2.55 -10.16 -3.17
N ASN A 178 -3.33 -10.63 -4.16
CA ASN A 178 -3.35 -12.04 -4.57
C ASN A 178 -2.05 -12.50 -5.26
N GLU A 179 -1.21 -11.55 -5.69
CA GLU A 179 0.05 -11.83 -6.38
C GLU A 179 1.27 -11.81 -5.43
N LEU A 180 1.04 -11.70 -4.12
CA LEU A 180 2.06 -11.73 -3.06
C LEU A 180 2.48 -13.14 -2.68
#